data_AF-A0A0D6DXT1-F1
#
_entry.id   AF-A0A0D6DXT1-F1
#
_cell.length_a   1.000
_cell.length_b   1.000
_cell.length_c   1.000
_cell.angle_alpha   90.00
_cell.angle_beta   90.00
_cell.angle_gamma   90.00
#
_symmetry.space_group_name_H-M   'P 1'
#
loop_
_entity.id
_entity.type
_entity.pdbx_description
1 polymer ?
#
loop_
_entity_poly.entity_id
_entity_poly.type
_entity_poly.pdbx_seq_one_letter_code
_entity_poly.pdbx_strand_id
1 'polypeptide(L)'
;MTFLIPVIETIGAWLLFAAPLLQATTELHEEVTGWEAIRTRFHTSTEIPIKQVSLWWWLLPPVKIILERRKISKIKQVYADVTLSDDTHKSLRRFSLKANGWIGVTLGGWLVAISTTWELVEKVELGTKTWVFLLLLLTYTSILFTIKLITKASH
;
A
#
# COMPACT_ATOMS: atom_id res chain seq x y z
N MET A 1 -30.08 6.28 -20.41
CA MET A 1 -29.81 5.22 -19.41
C MET A 1 -28.61 4.31 -19.77
N THR A 2 -28.06 4.38 -20.99
CA THR A 2 -27.03 3.46 -21.52
C THR A 2 -25.60 3.65 -20.98
N PHE A 3 -25.29 4.78 -20.34
CA PHE A 3 -23.96 5.08 -19.77
C PHE A 3 -23.86 4.89 -18.26
N LEU A 4 -24.99 4.69 -17.56
CA LEU A 4 -24.99 4.60 -16.10
C LEU A 4 -24.24 3.37 -15.60
N ILE A 5 -24.46 2.20 -16.21
CA ILE A 5 -23.83 0.95 -15.81
C ILE A 5 -22.31 0.99 -15.99
N PRO A 6 -21.75 1.38 -17.16
CA PRO A 6 -20.29 1.53 -17.32
C PRO A 6 -19.64 2.49 -16.32
N VAL A 7 -20.34 3.58 -15.97
CA VAL A 7 -19.86 4.53 -14.97
C VAL A 7 -19.82 3.89 -13.59
N ILE A 8 -20.88 3.19 -13.18
CA ILE A 8 -20.92 2.47 -11.90
C ILE A 8 -19.83 1.39 -11.83
N GLU A 9 -19.64 0.64 -12.91
CA GLU A 9 -18.61 -0.39 -13.02
C GLU A 9 -17.21 0.22 -12.88
N THR A 10 -16.94 1.33 -13.57
CA THR A 10 -15.67 2.06 -13.45
C THR A 10 -15.45 2.54 -12.02
N ILE A 11 -16.46 3.13 -11.38
CA ILE A 11 -16.40 3.56 -9.97
C ILE A 11 -16.09 2.36 -9.06
N GLY A 12 -16.79 1.24 -9.25
CA GLY A 12 -16.58 0.00 -8.51
C GLY A 12 -15.15 -0.53 -8.66
N ALA A 13 -14.60 -0.54 -9.87
CA ALA A 13 -13.24 -0.95 -10.14
C ALA A 13 -12.21 -0.07 -9.43
N TRP A 14 -12.39 1.25 -9.43
CA TRP A 14 -11.52 2.18 -8.71
C TRP A 14 -11.63 2.05 -7.19
N LEU A 15 -12.80 1.70 -6.65
CA LEU A 15 -12.95 1.35 -5.23
C LEU A 15 -12.23 0.05 -4.87
N LEU A 16 -12.30 -0.96 -5.76
CA LEU A 16 -11.55 -2.21 -5.63
C LEU A 16 -10.04 -2.02 -5.73
N PHE A 17 -9.57 -0.90 -6.27
CA PHE A 17 -8.16 -0.51 -6.18
C PHE A 17 -7.86 0.26 -4.88
N ALA A 18 -8.62 1.32 -4.60
CA ALA A 18 -8.31 2.29 -3.55
C ALA A 18 -8.47 1.73 -2.13
N ALA A 19 -9.53 0.97 -1.87
CA ALA A 19 -9.80 0.42 -0.54
C ALA A 19 -8.73 -0.60 -0.09
N PRO A 20 -8.38 -1.64 -0.88
CA PRO A 20 -7.31 -2.54 -0.49
C PRO A 20 -5.94 -1.86 -0.51
N LEU A 21 -5.72 -0.80 -1.30
CA LEU A 21 -4.48 -0.01 -1.22
C LEU A 21 -4.31 0.62 0.16
N LEU A 22 -5.39 1.21 0.70
CA LEU A 22 -5.40 1.74 2.06
C LEU A 22 -5.09 0.64 3.07
N GLN A 23 -5.77 -0.51 2.98
CA GLN A 23 -5.59 -1.61 3.92
C GLN A 23 -4.19 -2.24 3.85
N ALA A 24 -3.66 -2.44 2.65
CA ALA A 24 -2.29 -2.89 2.43
C ALA A 24 -1.28 -1.95 3.09
N THR A 25 -1.53 -0.65 2.99
CA THR A 25 -0.65 0.36 3.55
C THR A 25 -0.70 0.38 5.07
N THR A 26 -1.88 0.35 5.68
CA THR A 26 -2.03 0.41 7.14
C THR A 26 -1.45 -0.82 7.80
N GLU A 27 -1.74 -2.03 7.28
CA GLU A 27 -1.21 -3.28 7.83
C GLU A 27 0.33 -3.36 7.65
N LEU A 28 0.87 -2.86 6.54
CA LEU A 28 2.33 -2.74 6.36
C LEU A 28 2.95 -1.73 7.34
N HIS A 29 2.27 -0.61 7.61
CA HIS A 29 2.72 0.38 8.56
C HIS A 29 2.71 -0.14 10.00
N GLU A 30 1.71 -0.93 10.36
CA GLU A 30 1.63 -1.64 11.65
C GLU A 30 2.78 -2.66 11.79
N GLU A 31 3.10 -3.42 10.74
CA GLU A 31 4.27 -4.32 10.74
C GLU A 31 5.57 -3.53 10.99
N VAL A 32 5.80 -2.44 10.24
CA VAL A 32 7.01 -1.60 10.38
C VAL A 32 7.11 -1.00 11.78
N THR A 33 6.00 -0.46 12.30
CA THR A 33 5.96 0.14 13.65
C THR A 33 6.25 -0.90 14.72
N GLY A 34 5.74 -2.12 14.59
CA GLY A 34 6.05 -3.22 15.51
C GLY A 34 7.54 -3.58 15.51
N TRP A 35 8.19 -3.61 14.35
CA TRP A 35 9.64 -3.83 14.26
C TRP A 35 10.47 -2.68 14.82
N GLU A 36 10.03 -1.43 14.63
CA GLU A 36 10.69 -0.25 15.23
C GLU A 36 10.53 -0.21 16.76
N ALA A 37 9.39 -0.67 17.29
CA ALA A 37 9.19 -0.80 18.73
C ALA A 37 10.15 -1.83 19.34
N ILE A 38 10.38 -2.97 18.65
CA ILE A 38 11.40 -3.94 19.06
C ILE A 38 12.78 -3.29 19.06
N ARG A 39 13.15 -2.60 17.97
CA ARG A 39 14.42 -1.89 17.86
C ARG A 39 14.65 -0.94 19.04
N THR A 40 13.63 -0.15 19.38
CA THR A 40 13.68 0.84 20.46
C THR A 40 13.72 0.17 21.84
N ARG A 41 13.03 -0.96 22.02
CA ARG A 41 13.04 -1.66 23.31
C ARG A 41 14.38 -2.33 23.61
N PHE A 42 15.05 -2.86 22.59
CA PHE A 42 16.22 -3.71 22.74
C PHE A 42 17.53 -3.04 22.33
N HIS A 43 17.66 -1.70 22.44
CA HIS A 43 18.87 -0.94 22.10
C HIS A 43 20.16 -1.74 22.39
N THR A 44 20.75 -2.30 21.34
CA THR A 44 22.02 -3.01 21.40
C THR A 44 23.15 -1.99 21.22
N SER A 45 24.33 -2.30 21.73
CA SER A 45 25.52 -1.43 21.69
C SER A 45 25.95 -1.02 20.27
N THR A 46 25.42 -1.67 19.24
CA THR A 46 25.67 -1.41 17.83
C THR A 46 24.50 -0.64 17.23
N GLU A 47 24.48 0.69 17.39
CA GLU A 47 23.50 1.55 16.74
C GLU A 47 23.77 1.59 15.22
N ILE A 48 23.16 0.67 14.47
CA ILE A 48 23.09 0.82 13.02
C ILE A 48 21.98 1.84 12.73
N PRO A 49 22.28 2.99 12.09
CA PRO A 49 21.28 3.99 11.76
C PRO A 49 20.36 3.44 10.64
N ILE A 50 19.24 2.85 11.04
CA ILE A 50 18.18 2.43 10.12
C ILE A 50 17.32 3.65 9.79
N LYS A 51 17.45 4.17 8.57
CA LYS A 51 16.74 5.38 8.10
C LYS A 51 15.25 5.10 7.90
N GLN A 52 14.41 6.09 8.24
CA GLN A 52 12.98 6.07 7.93
C GLN A 52 12.73 6.11 6.41
N VAL A 53 11.79 5.29 5.94
CA VAL A 53 11.33 5.32 4.55
C VAL A 53 10.31 6.45 4.40
N SER A 54 10.56 7.35 3.48
CA SER A 54 9.67 8.50 3.24
C SER A 54 8.27 8.04 2.83
N LEU A 55 7.23 8.71 3.33
CA LEU A 55 5.84 8.48 2.92
C LEU A 55 5.61 8.75 1.44
N TRP A 56 6.38 9.67 0.84
CA TRP A 56 6.29 10.03 -0.58
C TRP A 56 6.57 8.89 -1.54
N TRP A 57 7.26 7.83 -1.10
CA TRP A 57 7.42 6.63 -1.92
C TRP A 57 6.09 5.94 -2.24
N TRP A 58 4.99 6.27 -1.56
CA TRP A 58 3.64 5.81 -1.94
C TRP A 58 3.19 6.27 -3.32
N LEU A 59 3.77 7.35 -3.88
CA LEU A 59 3.56 7.70 -5.29
C LEU A 59 3.93 6.55 -6.24
N LEU A 60 4.80 5.65 -5.80
CA LEU A 60 5.14 4.40 -6.48
C LEU A 60 4.99 3.24 -5.48
N PRO A 61 3.76 2.75 -5.22
CA PRO A 61 3.47 1.76 -4.19
C PRO A 61 4.42 0.55 -4.17
N PRO A 62 4.77 -0.07 -5.32
CA PRO A 62 5.73 -1.18 -5.35
C PRO A 62 7.10 -0.82 -4.77
N VAL A 63 7.60 0.39 -5.05
CA VAL A 63 8.90 0.86 -4.57
C VAL A 63 8.89 1.01 -3.06
N LYS A 64 7.84 1.64 -2.51
CA LYS A 64 7.73 1.78 -1.06
C LYS A 64 7.67 0.43 -0.35
N ILE A 65 6.88 -0.52 -0.85
CA ILE A 65 6.77 -1.86 -0.27
C ILE A 65 8.15 -2.53 -0.22
N ILE A 66 8.95 -2.43 -1.28
CA ILE A 66 10.30 -2.99 -1.32
C ILE A 66 11.20 -2.32 -0.28
N LEU A 67 11.15 -0.99 -0.15
CA LEU A 67 11.97 -0.23 0.81
C LEU A 67 11.63 -0.61 2.26
N GLU A 68 10.35 -0.70 2.60
CA GLU A 68 9.90 -1.10 3.95
C GLU A 68 10.28 -2.55 4.27
N ARG A 69 10.15 -3.47 3.31
CA ARG A 69 10.61 -4.85 3.48
C ARG A 69 12.11 -4.95 3.73
N ARG A 70 12.90 -4.20 2.96
CA ARG A 70 14.36 -4.13 3.17
C ARG A 70 14.70 -3.59 4.55
N LYS A 71 13.95 -2.59 5.02
CA LYS A 71 14.08 -2.04 6.38
C LYS A 71 13.78 -3.10 7.45
N ILE A 72 12.63 -3.79 7.34
CA ILE A 72 12.25 -4.88 8.26
C ILE A 72 13.32 -5.99 8.27
N SER A 73 13.81 -6.41 7.11
CA SER A 73 14.88 -7.41 7.02
C SER A 73 16.15 -6.98 7.75
N LYS A 74 16.55 -5.69 7.64
CA LYS A 74 17.69 -5.16 8.40
C LYS A 74 17.43 -5.19 9.90
N ILE A 75 16.25 -4.78 10.37
CA ILE A 75 15.90 -4.86 11.80
C ILE A 75 15.99 -6.32 12.26
N LYS A 76 15.37 -7.26 11.54
CA LYS A 76 15.43 -8.70 11.87
C LYS A 76 16.86 -9.23 11.99
N GLN A 77 17.76 -8.80 11.10
CA GLN A 77 19.16 -9.23 11.12
C GLN A 77 19.91 -8.68 12.34
N VAL A 78 19.70 -7.40 12.69
CA VAL A 78 20.39 -6.75 13.82
C VAL A 78 19.93 -7.32 15.17
N TYR A 79 18.66 -7.74 15.26
CA TYR A 79 18.06 -8.25 16.49
C TYR A 79 17.79 -9.76 16.42
N ALA A 80 18.54 -10.50 15.60
CA ALA A 80 18.35 -11.95 15.41
C ALA A 80 18.56 -12.74 16.71
N ASP A 81 19.46 -12.26 17.59
CA ASP A 81 19.77 -12.90 18.87
C ASP A 81 18.78 -12.56 19.99
N VAL A 82 17.81 -11.68 19.71
CA VAL A 82 16.77 -11.30 20.68
C VAL A 82 15.64 -12.32 20.66
N THR A 83 15.36 -12.93 21.80
CA THR A 83 14.18 -13.77 22.00
C THR A 83 12.92 -12.92 22.16
N LEU A 84 12.11 -12.86 21.11
CA LEU A 84 10.80 -12.23 21.13
C LEU A 84 9.78 -13.17 21.78
N SER A 85 8.74 -12.62 22.40
CA SER A 85 7.61 -13.42 22.87
C SER A 85 6.82 -14.01 21.70
N ASP A 86 6.22 -15.18 21.91
CA ASP A 86 5.38 -15.86 20.91
C ASP A 86 4.25 -14.96 20.40
N ASP A 87 3.65 -14.16 21.29
CA ASP A 87 2.60 -13.20 20.93
C ASP A 87 3.11 -12.11 19.98
N THR A 88 4.34 -11.62 20.20
CA THR A 88 4.96 -10.61 19.33
C THR A 88 5.24 -11.20 17.94
N HIS A 89 5.80 -12.41 17.88
CA HIS A 89 6.01 -13.13 16.63
C HIS A 89 4.72 -13.34 15.86
N LYS A 90 3.67 -13.80 16.54
CA LYS A 90 2.36 -14.06 15.95
C LYS A 90 1.73 -12.78 15.41
N SER A 91 1.83 -11.68 16.16
CA SER A 91 1.30 -10.38 15.76
C SER A 91 1.98 -9.84 14.49
N LEU A 92 3.32 -9.82 14.46
CA LEU A 92 4.09 -9.35 13.30
C LEU A 92 3.85 -10.19 12.06
N ARG A 93 3.79 -11.53 12.22
CA ARG A 93 3.44 -12.43 11.12
C ARG A 93 2.04 -12.16 10.58
N ARG A 94 1.07 -11.89 11.46
CA ARG A 94 -0.31 -11.59 11.06
C ARG A 94 -0.39 -10.30 10.23
N PHE A 95 0.28 -9.23 10.64
CA PHE A 95 0.33 -7.99 9.86
C PHE A 95 0.95 -8.23 8.48
N SER A 96 2.06 -8.98 8.41
CA SER A 96 2.72 -9.29 7.14
C SER A 96 1.82 -10.08 6.19
N LEU A 97 1.13 -11.11 6.71
CA LEU A 97 0.20 -11.93 5.91
C LEU A 97 -0.96 -11.10 5.36
N LYS A 98 -1.56 -10.24 6.19
CA LYS A 98 -2.65 -9.36 5.75
C LYS A 98 -2.17 -8.32 4.73
N ALA A 99 -1.05 -7.65 5.00
CA ALA A 99 -0.48 -6.68 4.08
C ALA A 99 -0.22 -7.33 2.70
N ASN A 100 0.36 -8.54 2.65
CA ASN A 100 0.56 -9.29 1.41
C ASN A 100 -0.74 -9.60 0.69
N GLY A 101 -1.76 -10.05 1.43
CA GLY A 101 -3.08 -10.33 0.87
C GLY A 101 -3.66 -9.10 0.19
N TRP A 102 -3.66 -7.96 0.89
CA TRP A 102 -4.20 -6.72 0.37
C TRP A 102 -3.41 -6.15 -0.80
N ILE A 103 -2.07 -6.27 -0.82
CA ILE A 103 -1.25 -5.90 -1.99
C ILE A 103 -1.71 -6.67 -3.24
N GLY A 104 -1.98 -7.97 -3.10
CA GLY A 104 -2.50 -8.78 -4.20
C GLY A 104 -3.86 -8.28 -4.71
N VAL A 105 -4.78 -7.98 -3.80
CA VAL A 105 -6.11 -7.45 -4.15
C VAL A 105 -6.00 -6.06 -4.79
N THR A 106 -5.14 -5.19 -4.29
CA THR A 106 -4.87 -3.86 -4.89
C THR A 106 -4.38 -3.99 -6.33
N LEU A 107 -3.44 -4.90 -6.60
CA LEU A 107 -2.94 -5.12 -7.95
C LEU A 107 -4.05 -5.62 -8.88
N GLY A 108 -4.86 -6.58 -8.42
CA GLY A 108 -6.02 -7.07 -9.16
C GLY A 108 -7.03 -5.96 -9.46
N GLY A 109 -7.41 -5.18 -8.44
CA GLY A 109 -8.33 -4.05 -8.58
C GLY A 109 -7.81 -2.98 -9.52
N TRP A 110 -6.50 -2.70 -9.52
CA TRP A 110 -5.90 -1.74 -10.46
C TRP A 110 -5.98 -2.21 -11.90
N LEU A 111 -5.70 -3.50 -12.17
CA LEU A 111 -5.83 -4.07 -13.52
C LEU A 111 -7.27 -4.01 -14.03
N VAL A 112 -8.25 -4.30 -13.17
CA VAL A 112 -9.67 -4.16 -13.49
C VAL A 112 -10.04 -2.69 -13.74
N ALA A 113 -9.51 -1.76 -12.93
CA ALA A 113 -9.73 -0.32 -13.12
C ALA A 113 -9.16 0.19 -14.45
N ILE A 114 -7.98 -0.30 -14.86
CA ILE A 114 -7.36 0.01 -16.15
C ILE A 114 -8.27 -0.42 -17.31
N SER A 115 -8.76 -1.67 -17.30
CA SER A 115 -9.58 -2.21 -18.39
C SER A 115 -10.97 -1.58 -18.44
N THR A 116 -11.66 -1.44 -17.30
CA THR A 116 -13.00 -0.82 -17.24
C THR A 116 -12.97 0.66 -17.64
N THR A 117 -11.89 1.39 -17.29
CA THR A 117 -11.71 2.78 -17.74
C THR A 117 -11.49 2.84 -19.25
N TRP A 118 -10.80 1.85 -19.85
CA TRP A 118 -10.64 1.76 -21.31
C TRP A 118 -12.00 1.57 -21.99
N GLU A 119 -12.78 0.58 -21.53
CA GLU A 119 -14.11 0.29 -22.05
C GLU A 119 -15.06 1.49 -21.94
N LEU A 120 -15.02 2.22 -20.83
CA LEU A 120 -15.80 3.44 -20.66
C LEU A 120 -15.42 4.48 -21.72
N VAL A 121 -14.11 4.78 -21.85
CA VAL A 121 -13.59 5.80 -22.78
C VAL A 121 -13.87 5.44 -24.24
N GLU A 122 -13.75 4.16 -24.59
CA GLU A 122 -14.07 3.65 -25.93
C GLU A 122 -15.55 3.83 -26.24
N LYS A 123 -16.43 3.50 -25.28
CA LYS A 123 -17.89 3.62 -25.42
C LYS A 123 -18.39 5.06 -25.55
N VAL A 124 -17.63 6.03 -25.05
CA VAL A 124 -17.92 7.47 -25.23
C VAL A 124 -17.05 8.13 -26.31
N GLU A 125 -16.28 7.34 -27.07
CA GLU A 125 -15.46 7.78 -28.21
C GLU A 125 -14.43 8.88 -27.88
N LEU A 126 -13.93 8.94 -26.63
CA LEU A 126 -13.02 10.01 -26.17
C LEU A 126 -11.53 9.74 -26.48
N GLY A 127 -11.20 8.55 -27.00
CA GLY A 127 -9.87 8.18 -27.48
C GLY A 127 -8.79 7.96 -26.41
N THR A 128 -7.62 7.49 -26.84
CA THR A 128 -6.54 7.01 -25.95
C THR A 128 -5.98 8.09 -25.02
N LYS A 129 -5.91 9.36 -25.46
CA LYS A 129 -5.37 10.45 -24.63
C LYS A 129 -6.22 10.66 -23.38
N THR A 130 -7.54 10.60 -23.51
CA THR A 130 -8.48 10.74 -22.40
C THR A 130 -8.35 9.57 -21.44
N TRP A 131 -8.18 8.35 -21.96
CA TRP A 131 -7.94 7.17 -21.13
C TRP A 131 -6.66 7.28 -20.30
N VAL A 132 -5.52 7.64 -20.91
CA VAL A 132 -4.26 7.83 -20.18
C VAL A 132 -4.41 8.91 -19.10
N PHE A 133 -5.06 10.03 -19.43
CA PHE A 133 -5.30 11.10 -18.47
C PHE A 133 -6.13 10.62 -17.27
N LEU A 134 -7.27 9.95 -17.51
CA LEU A 134 -8.13 9.43 -16.45
C LEU A 134 -7.40 8.37 -15.61
N LEU A 135 -6.65 7.49 -16.25
CA LEU A 135 -5.87 6.45 -15.58
C LEU A 135 -4.88 7.07 -14.57
N LEU A 136 -4.10 8.07 -15.01
CA LEU A 136 -3.14 8.75 -14.15
C LEU A 136 -3.86 9.54 -13.04
N LEU A 137 -4.89 10.32 -13.40
CA LEU A 137 -5.64 11.13 -12.46
C LEU A 137 -6.22 10.27 -11.33
N LEU A 138 -6.92 9.19 -11.65
CA LEU A 138 -7.59 8.33 -10.68
C LEU A 138 -6.57 7.52 -9.85
N THR A 139 -5.51 7.00 -10.48
CA THR A 139 -4.43 6.31 -9.76
C THR A 139 -3.79 7.21 -8.70
N TYR A 140 -3.37 8.42 -9.09
CA TYR A 140 -2.73 9.35 -8.17
C TYR A 140 -3.71 9.91 -7.14
N THR A 141 -4.97 10.12 -7.49
CA THR A 141 -6.00 10.54 -6.53
C THR A 141 -6.18 9.48 -5.44
N SER A 142 -6.29 8.19 -5.79
CA SER A 142 -6.39 7.10 -4.81
C SER A 142 -5.16 7.03 -3.92
N ILE A 143 -3.95 7.12 -4.50
CA ILE A 143 -2.69 7.10 -3.74
C ILE A 143 -2.59 8.29 -2.77
N LEU A 144 -2.84 9.52 -3.25
CA LEU A 144 -2.77 10.73 -2.44
C LEU A 144 -3.81 10.72 -1.31
N PHE A 145 -5.01 10.21 -1.60
CA PHE A 145 -6.04 10.00 -0.59
C PHE A 145 -5.58 9.02 0.50
N THR A 146 -4.99 7.87 0.10
CA THR A 146 -4.39 6.91 1.04
C THR A 146 -3.30 7.55 1.90
N ILE A 147 -2.35 8.29 1.29
CA ILE A 147 -1.29 8.99 2.04
C ILE A 147 -1.92 9.93 3.06
N LYS A 148 -2.85 10.79 2.63
CA LYS A 148 -3.51 11.79 3.49
C LYS A 148 -4.21 11.14 4.69
N LEU A 149 -4.94 10.04 4.48
CA LEU A 149 -5.62 9.34 5.56
C LEU A 149 -4.64 8.79 6.61
N ILE A 150 -3.50 8.27 6.16
CA ILE A 150 -2.52 7.64 7.05
C ILE A 150 -1.74 8.70 7.82
N THR A 151 -1.37 9.81 7.17
CA THR A 151 -0.75 10.95 7.87
C THR A 151 -1.70 11.56 8.91
N LYS A 152 -3.00 11.58 8.65
CA LYS A 152 -3.99 12.07 9.61
C LYS A 152 -4.16 11.13 10.81
N ALA A 153 -4.08 9.81 10.60
CA ALA A 153 -4.20 8.82 11.67
C ALA A 153 -2.96 8.74 12.59
N SER A 154 -1.82 9.26 12.15
CA SER A 154 -0.58 9.30 12.94
C SER A 154 -0.43 10.53 13.86
N HIS A 155 -1.44 11.42 13.90
CA HIS A 155 -1.54 12.58 14.78
C HIS A 155 -2.72 12.42 15.74
#